data_AF-A0A1H1NS58-F1
#
_entry.id   AF-A0A1H1NS58-F1
#
_cell.length_a   1.000
_cell.length_b   1.000
_cell.length_c   1.000
_cell.angle_alpha   90.00
_cell.angle_beta   90.00
_cell.angle_gamma   90.00
#
_symmetry.space_group_name_H-M   'P 1'
#
loop_
_entity.id
_entity.type
_entity.pdbx_description
1 polymer ?
#
loop_
_entity_poly.entity_id
_entity_poly.type
_entity_poly.pdbx_seq_one_letter_code
_entity_poly.pdbx_strand_id
1 'polypeptide(L)'
;MKKRFLALVTIALSGLGSVSAQSGDCTTMAALAYDDAKAKNYEAAYPALQKVREECPKYNLATYQYLERAIEFKIDKAEEGDKKELVEELIGVWEQRLELYPEKTSKGKIYSDIALLKFDNKIGDKEDQYMAFDKAYTEDKDNFKSPKGLYAYFDLMAEMQDEGEKTLQDVFDSYDRVFTKIEEEENEAAENLAPLLKKQEEGENLTSKEQKQIKYAEINLANYSKVKEAINAKLGARADCDNLIPLYNKDFESKKTDVAWLKNANARLSAKDCTEDPLFIKVSEALHRLEPSAKSAYSLGQLAESEGDRAKALDYYNEAAELETNKSDQAKIYYRIASNYKEKGSYGQARNFYNKALKAKPSLGSAYLQIANMYAQSANNCGEDAFSKRAVYWLAAEYASKAARVDPSISSNANQAAAAYKGRAPQKSDVFQSSKNAGDAISIGCWIGETVRIPSL
;
A
#
# COMPACT_ATOMS: atom_id res chain seq x y z
N MET A 1 71.03 -49.28 80.81
CA MET A 1 69.91 -49.98 81.48
C MET A 1 68.73 -49.03 81.64
N LYS A 2 67.50 -49.53 81.49
CA LYS A 2 66.17 -48.86 81.60
C LYS A 2 65.78 -48.03 80.36
N LYS A 3 65.05 -48.54 79.36
CA LYS A 3 63.64 -49.02 79.27
C LYS A 3 62.57 -48.04 79.80
N ARG A 4 61.79 -47.52 78.84
CA ARG A 4 60.30 -47.38 78.80
C ARG A 4 59.70 -46.33 79.77
N PHE A 5 58.65 -45.55 79.50
CA PHE A 5 57.42 -45.72 78.72
C PHE A 5 56.69 -44.34 78.72
N LEU A 6 56.00 -43.91 77.65
CA LEU A 6 54.75 -43.12 77.63
C LEU A 6 54.41 -42.80 76.16
N ALA A 7 53.50 -43.55 75.53
CA ALA A 7 52.05 -43.36 75.50
C ALA A 7 51.61 -42.50 74.29
N LEU A 8 51.14 -43.21 73.27
CA LEU A 8 50.38 -42.71 72.12
C LEU A 8 49.06 -42.08 72.57
N VAL A 9 48.75 -40.89 72.06
CA VAL A 9 47.38 -40.37 71.94
C VAL A 9 47.15 -39.96 70.50
N THR A 10 46.30 -40.70 69.82
CA THR A 10 45.72 -40.40 68.51
C THR A 10 44.49 -39.52 68.73
N ILE A 11 44.42 -38.35 68.10
CA ILE A 11 43.15 -37.69 67.77
C ILE A 11 43.23 -37.21 66.33
N ALA A 12 42.24 -37.66 65.56
CA ALA A 12 42.04 -37.40 64.14
C ALA A 12 41.66 -35.95 63.86
N LEU A 13 42.06 -35.44 62.70
CA LEU A 13 41.27 -34.45 61.97
C LEU A 13 41.31 -34.79 60.47
N SER A 14 40.23 -35.41 60.01
CA SER A 14 39.85 -35.50 58.61
C SER A 14 39.33 -34.14 58.14
N GLY A 15 39.92 -33.62 57.08
CA GLY A 15 39.42 -32.49 56.30
C GLY A 15 39.80 -32.67 54.85
N LEU A 16 38.93 -33.37 54.10
CA LEU A 16 38.98 -33.49 52.65
C LEU A 16 38.79 -32.10 52.04
N GLY A 17 39.88 -31.50 51.56
CA GLY A 17 39.84 -30.41 50.60
C GLY A 17 39.91 -30.99 49.20
N SER A 18 38.75 -31.33 48.61
CA SER A 18 38.66 -31.42 47.15
C SER A 18 38.75 -30.00 46.60
N VAL A 19 39.98 -29.55 46.30
CA VAL A 19 40.19 -28.31 45.55
C VAL A 19 39.65 -28.56 44.14
N SER A 20 38.47 -28.03 43.87
CA SER A 20 37.96 -27.85 42.51
C SER A 20 38.81 -26.81 41.79
N ALA A 21 39.91 -27.24 41.17
CA ALA A 21 40.70 -26.42 40.26
C ALA A 21 40.00 -26.35 38.90
N GLN A 22 39.02 -25.46 38.73
CA GLN A 22 38.39 -25.25 37.41
C GLN A 22 37.79 -23.84 37.19
N SER A 23 38.06 -22.86 38.05
CA SER A 23 37.51 -21.50 37.92
C SER A 23 38.52 -20.42 37.48
N GLY A 24 39.77 -20.78 37.16
CA GLY A 24 40.86 -19.84 36.86
C GLY A 24 41.27 -19.68 35.38
N ASP A 25 40.81 -20.53 34.46
CA ASP A 25 41.38 -20.58 33.08
C ASP A 25 40.56 -19.76 32.05
N CYS A 26 39.22 -19.84 32.08
CA CYS A 26 38.36 -19.20 31.08
C CYS A 26 38.57 -17.68 30.95
N THR A 27 38.81 -16.97 32.06
CA THR A 27 39.05 -15.52 32.04
C THR A 27 40.35 -15.17 31.30
N THR A 28 41.41 -15.94 31.53
CA THR A 28 42.72 -15.71 30.90
C THR A 28 42.66 -16.03 29.41
N MET A 29 42.04 -17.16 29.06
CA MET A 29 41.84 -17.57 27.67
C MET A 29 41.02 -16.53 26.88
N ALA A 30 39.92 -16.07 27.48
CA ALA A 30 39.05 -15.08 26.85
C ALA A 30 39.71 -13.71 26.74
N ALA A 31 40.46 -13.27 27.76
CA ALA A 31 41.10 -11.95 27.74
C ALA A 31 42.04 -11.79 26.54
N LEU A 32 42.95 -12.73 26.33
CA LEU A 32 43.88 -12.70 25.20
C LEU A 32 43.15 -12.73 23.86
N ALA A 33 42.21 -13.68 23.70
CA ALA A 33 41.45 -13.84 22.46
C ALA A 33 40.63 -12.59 22.11
N TYR A 34 40.02 -11.94 23.11
CA TYR A 34 39.22 -10.74 22.91
C TYR A 34 40.06 -9.51 22.61
N ASP A 35 41.26 -9.40 23.18
CA ASP A 35 42.13 -8.26 22.92
C ASP A 35 42.67 -8.29 21.48
N ASP A 36 43.07 -9.47 20.98
CA ASP A 36 43.40 -9.65 19.56
C ASP A 36 42.20 -9.34 18.64
N ALA A 37 41.01 -9.84 18.98
CA ALA A 37 39.81 -9.60 18.20
C ALA A 37 39.38 -8.11 18.18
N LYS A 38 39.52 -7.40 19.31
CA LYS A 38 39.29 -5.94 19.40
C LYS A 38 40.28 -5.16 18.54
N ALA A 39 41.53 -5.61 18.48
CA ALA A 39 42.56 -5.06 17.62
C ALA A 39 42.37 -5.43 16.13
N LYS A 40 41.33 -6.22 15.80
CA LYS A 40 41.03 -6.77 14.46
C LYS A 40 42.12 -7.69 13.92
N ASN A 41 42.94 -8.28 14.81
CA ASN A 41 43.93 -9.29 14.47
C ASN A 41 43.26 -10.67 14.42
N TYR A 42 42.37 -10.86 13.44
CA TYR A 42 41.48 -12.02 13.39
C TYR A 42 42.23 -13.33 13.12
N GLU A 43 43.34 -13.29 12.39
CA GLU A 43 44.21 -14.45 12.16
C GLU A 43 44.75 -15.03 13.47
N ALA A 44 45.18 -14.17 14.41
CA ALA A 44 45.67 -14.59 15.71
C ALA A 44 44.53 -14.89 16.70
N ALA A 45 43.46 -14.10 16.66
CA ALA A 45 42.32 -14.27 17.57
C ALA A 45 41.58 -15.59 17.33
N TYR A 46 41.43 -16.01 16.07
CA TYR A 46 40.61 -17.15 15.68
C TYR A 46 40.90 -18.45 16.45
N PRO A 47 42.13 -19.00 16.48
CA PRO A 47 42.40 -20.25 17.20
C PRO A 47 42.18 -20.11 18.71
N ALA A 48 42.47 -18.94 19.29
CA ALA A 48 42.22 -18.69 20.70
C ALA A 48 40.72 -18.61 21.02
N LEU A 49 39.93 -17.99 20.14
CA LEU A 49 38.48 -17.90 20.24
C LEU A 49 37.81 -19.29 20.11
N GLN A 50 38.28 -20.14 19.21
CA GLN A 50 37.79 -21.52 19.10
C GLN A 50 38.06 -22.30 20.39
N LYS A 51 39.26 -22.16 20.96
CA LYS A 51 39.58 -22.77 22.25
C LYS A 51 38.64 -22.28 23.37
N VAL A 52 38.29 -21.00 23.40
CA VAL A 52 37.30 -20.46 24.36
C VAL A 52 35.90 -21.03 24.08
N ARG A 53 35.49 -21.18 22.82
CA ARG A 53 34.21 -21.79 22.44
C ARG A 53 34.12 -23.26 22.90
N GLU A 54 35.21 -24.02 22.77
CA GLU A 54 35.26 -25.44 23.14
C GLU A 54 35.34 -25.66 24.66
N GLU A 55 36.26 -24.99 25.34
CA GLU A 55 36.54 -25.24 26.77
C GLU A 55 35.66 -24.39 27.70
N CYS A 56 35.23 -23.22 27.23
CA CYS A 56 34.51 -22.22 28.02
C CYS A 56 33.24 -21.67 27.31
N PRO A 57 32.38 -22.52 26.72
CA PRO A 57 31.29 -22.10 25.81
C PRO A 57 30.29 -21.12 26.42
N LYS A 58 30.10 -21.17 27.75
CA LYS A 58 29.15 -20.32 28.50
C LYS A 58 29.78 -19.09 29.14
N TYR A 59 31.10 -18.89 29.00
CA TYR A 59 31.81 -17.81 29.68
C TYR A 59 31.31 -16.42 29.29
N ASN A 60 31.20 -16.13 27.99
CA ASN A 60 30.67 -14.86 27.51
C ASN A 60 30.16 -14.95 26.07
N LEU A 61 29.04 -14.27 25.77
CA LEU A 61 28.48 -14.10 24.43
C LEU A 61 29.52 -13.51 23.45
N ALA A 62 30.44 -12.68 23.94
CA ALA A 62 31.47 -12.04 23.13
C ALA A 62 32.33 -13.04 22.34
N THR A 63 32.56 -14.26 22.83
CA THR A 63 33.27 -15.31 22.07
C THR A 63 32.64 -15.52 20.70
N TYR A 64 31.32 -15.68 20.66
CA TYR A 64 30.57 -15.94 19.44
C TYR A 64 30.53 -14.71 18.52
N GLN A 65 30.41 -13.50 19.08
CA GLN A 65 30.46 -12.25 18.32
C GLN A 65 31.83 -12.00 17.68
N TYR A 66 32.91 -12.39 18.36
CA TYR A 66 34.26 -12.27 17.80
C TYR A 66 34.58 -13.40 16.82
N LEU A 67 34.08 -14.62 17.06
CA LEU A 67 34.17 -15.71 16.09
C LEU A 67 33.46 -15.38 14.80
N GLU A 68 32.24 -14.84 14.87
CA GLU A 68 31.49 -14.33 13.70
C GLU A 68 32.38 -13.45 12.83
N ARG A 69 32.95 -12.38 13.42
CA ARG A 69 33.84 -11.45 12.70
C ARG A 69 35.11 -12.12 12.16
N ALA A 70 35.71 -13.03 12.93
CA ALA A 70 36.94 -13.69 12.54
C ALA A 70 36.73 -14.69 11.40
N ILE A 71 35.59 -15.39 11.40
CA ILE A 71 35.21 -16.32 10.34
C ILE A 71 34.77 -15.57 9.08
N GLU A 72 33.95 -14.52 9.21
CA GLU A 72 33.59 -13.63 8.07
C GLU A 72 34.84 -13.10 7.38
N PHE A 73 35.81 -12.60 8.16
CA PHE A 73 37.08 -12.14 7.62
C PHE A 73 37.88 -13.25 6.92
N LYS A 74 37.82 -14.49 7.40
CA LYS A 74 38.45 -15.63 6.73
C LYS A 74 37.73 -15.99 5.44
N ILE A 75 36.39 -15.96 5.42
CA ILE A 75 35.58 -16.19 4.22
C ILE A 75 35.91 -15.16 3.14
N ASP A 76 36.03 -13.88 3.51
CA ASP A 76 36.38 -12.79 2.59
C ASP A 76 37.78 -12.96 1.95
N LYS A 77 38.68 -13.68 2.63
CA LYS A 77 40.05 -13.95 2.15
C LYS A 77 40.24 -15.33 1.51
N ALA A 78 39.26 -16.22 1.64
CA ALA A 78 39.38 -17.60 1.18
C ALA A 78 39.16 -17.71 -0.33
N GLU A 79 39.87 -18.66 -0.95
CA GLU A 79 39.56 -19.11 -2.31
C GLU A 79 38.22 -19.87 -2.31
N GLU A 80 37.54 -19.91 -3.45
CA GLU A 80 36.15 -20.40 -3.54
C GLU A 80 35.95 -21.83 -3.00
N GLY A 81 36.96 -22.70 -3.12
CA GLY A 81 36.92 -24.08 -2.61
C GLY A 81 36.94 -24.21 -1.09
N ASP A 82 37.52 -23.22 -0.38
CA ASP A 82 37.73 -23.26 1.08
C ASP A 82 36.61 -22.55 1.86
N LYS A 83 35.74 -21.78 1.17
CA LYS A 83 34.66 -21.03 1.80
C LYS A 83 33.59 -21.91 2.42
N LYS A 84 33.33 -23.09 1.85
CA LYS A 84 32.23 -23.96 2.28
C LYS A 84 32.37 -24.39 3.74
N GLU A 85 33.55 -24.86 4.15
CA GLU A 85 33.78 -25.29 5.54
C GLU A 85 33.67 -24.12 6.52
N LEU A 86 34.21 -22.96 6.17
CA LEU A 86 34.11 -21.75 6.99
C LEU A 86 32.67 -21.25 7.14
N VAL A 87 31.86 -21.37 6.09
CA VAL A 87 30.44 -21.01 6.12
C VAL A 87 29.66 -21.96 7.04
N GLU A 88 29.85 -23.27 6.91
CA GLU A 88 29.22 -24.26 7.78
C GLU A 88 29.63 -24.05 9.25
N GLU A 89 30.88 -23.70 9.48
CA GLU A 89 31.39 -23.36 10.81
C GLU A 89 30.73 -22.09 11.39
N LEU A 90 30.57 -21.04 10.59
CA LEU A 90 29.89 -19.81 11.01
C LEU A 90 28.43 -20.08 11.39
N ILE A 91 27.73 -20.89 10.62
CA ILE A 91 26.37 -21.34 10.96
C ILE A 91 26.38 -22.03 12.32
N GLY A 92 27.33 -22.94 12.57
CA GLY A 92 27.47 -23.61 13.87
C GLY A 92 27.79 -22.66 15.03
N VAL A 93 28.55 -21.58 14.80
CA VAL A 93 28.79 -20.52 15.80
C VAL A 93 27.48 -19.82 16.16
N TRP A 94 26.67 -19.49 15.15
CA TRP A 94 25.39 -18.84 15.34
C TRP A 94 24.34 -19.74 16.01
N GLU A 95 24.26 -21.01 15.64
CA GLU A 95 23.36 -21.98 16.27
C GLU A 95 23.72 -22.19 17.75
N GLN A 96 25.01 -22.35 18.06
CA GLN A 96 25.46 -22.49 19.45
C GLN A 96 25.22 -21.19 20.26
N ARG A 97 25.37 -20.02 19.64
CA ARG A 97 25.01 -18.74 20.26
C ARG A 97 23.52 -18.68 20.61
N LEU A 98 22.65 -19.13 19.71
CA LEU A 98 21.20 -19.19 19.94
C LEU A 98 20.85 -20.14 21.09
N GLU A 99 21.52 -21.29 21.18
CA GLU A 99 21.32 -22.27 22.24
C GLU A 99 21.76 -21.75 23.61
N LEU A 100 22.96 -21.15 23.68
CA LEU A 100 23.58 -20.79 24.96
C LEU A 100 23.17 -19.41 25.47
N TYR A 101 22.80 -18.50 24.57
CA TYR A 101 22.44 -17.11 24.90
C TYR A 101 21.13 -16.66 24.25
N PRO A 102 20.02 -17.41 24.41
CA PRO A 102 18.74 -17.09 23.75
C PRO A 102 18.22 -15.71 24.18
N GLU A 103 18.32 -15.36 25.46
CA GLU A 103 17.83 -14.08 26.01
C GLU A 103 18.63 -12.84 25.57
N LYS A 104 19.81 -13.05 24.98
CA LYS A 104 20.72 -11.98 24.52
C LYS A 104 20.95 -12.01 23.01
N THR A 105 20.20 -12.85 22.31
CA THR A 105 20.36 -13.08 20.87
C THR A 105 19.01 -12.88 20.20
N SER A 106 18.97 -11.90 19.30
CA SER A 106 17.82 -11.71 18.41
C SER A 106 17.72 -12.92 17.48
N LYS A 107 16.70 -13.75 17.69
CA LYS A 107 16.56 -15.02 16.96
C LYS A 107 16.32 -14.76 15.49
N GLY A 108 15.43 -13.83 15.17
CA GLY A 108 15.05 -13.49 13.80
C GLY A 108 16.23 -12.93 13.02
N LYS A 109 17.07 -12.10 13.66
CA LYS A 109 18.31 -11.63 13.04
C LYS A 109 19.25 -12.79 12.73
N ILE A 110 19.56 -13.64 13.70
CA ILE A 110 20.53 -14.73 13.49
C ILE A 110 20.02 -15.76 12.48
N TYR A 111 18.75 -16.14 12.53
CA TYR A 111 18.18 -17.01 11.51
C TYR A 111 18.19 -16.35 10.13
N SER A 112 17.93 -15.04 10.04
CA SER A 112 18.06 -14.29 8.79
C SER A 112 19.51 -14.32 8.26
N ASP A 113 20.49 -14.18 9.15
CA ASP A 113 21.91 -14.21 8.78
C ASP A 113 22.32 -15.61 8.30
N ILE A 114 21.87 -16.67 8.99
CA ILE A 114 22.06 -18.07 8.56
C ILE A 114 21.42 -18.30 7.19
N ALA A 115 20.16 -17.90 7.00
CA ALA A 115 19.43 -18.08 5.75
C ALA A 115 20.10 -17.34 4.59
N LEU A 116 20.53 -16.10 4.82
CA LEU A 116 21.25 -15.32 3.83
C LEU A 116 22.61 -15.92 3.47
N LEU A 117 23.34 -16.44 4.45
CA LEU A 117 24.61 -17.09 4.23
C LEU A 117 24.45 -18.39 3.42
N LYS A 118 23.40 -19.18 3.70
CA LYS A 118 23.04 -20.35 2.88
C LYS A 118 22.69 -19.97 1.45
N PHE A 119 21.87 -18.94 1.26
CA PHE A 119 21.47 -18.44 -0.06
C PHE A 119 22.68 -17.96 -0.88
N ASP A 120 23.52 -17.10 -0.30
CA ASP A 120 24.68 -16.51 -0.97
C ASP A 120 25.72 -17.56 -1.39
N ASN A 121 25.82 -18.67 -0.65
CA ASN A 121 26.77 -19.76 -0.90
C ASN A 121 26.12 -21.02 -1.49
N LYS A 122 24.83 -20.97 -1.85
CA LYS A 122 24.06 -22.09 -2.44
C LYS A 122 24.13 -23.37 -1.61
N ILE A 123 23.98 -23.25 -0.29
CA ILE A 123 24.00 -24.37 0.65
C ILE A 123 22.57 -24.87 0.88
N GLY A 124 22.36 -26.17 0.68
CA GLY A 124 21.02 -26.76 0.63
C GLY A 124 20.34 -26.50 -0.70
N ASP A 125 19.24 -27.20 -0.95
CA ASP A 125 18.39 -26.89 -2.11
C ASP A 125 17.54 -25.63 -1.86
N LYS A 126 16.69 -25.24 -2.82
CA LYS A 126 15.90 -24.01 -2.70
C LYS A 126 14.86 -24.09 -1.60
N GLU A 127 14.27 -25.26 -1.35
CA GLU A 127 13.30 -25.46 -0.27
C GLU A 127 14.02 -25.33 1.08
N ASP A 128 15.21 -25.92 1.25
CA ASP A 128 16.03 -25.77 2.45
C ASP A 128 16.36 -24.30 2.75
N GLN A 129 16.75 -23.54 1.71
CA GLN A 129 17.07 -22.12 1.83
C GLN A 129 15.83 -21.30 2.15
N TYR A 130 14.71 -21.58 1.47
CA TYR A 130 13.44 -20.91 1.72
C TYR A 130 12.96 -21.17 3.15
N MET A 131 13.02 -22.42 3.62
CA MET A 131 12.65 -22.79 4.99
C MET A 131 13.53 -22.12 6.04
N ALA A 132 14.80 -21.82 5.73
CA ALA A 132 15.66 -21.05 6.63
C ALA A 132 15.16 -19.59 6.79
N PHE A 133 14.75 -18.95 5.69
CA PHE A 133 14.10 -17.62 5.75
C PHE A 133 12.72 -17.68 6.41
N ASP A 134 11.92 -18.70 6.10
CA ASP A 134 10.60 -18.92 6.68
C ASP A 134 10.68 -19.07 8.21
N LYS A 135 11.68 -19.81 8.70
CA LYS A 135 11.99 -19.92 10.12
C LYS A 135 12.35 -18.57 10.75
N ALA A 136 13.19 -17.78 10.07
CA ALA A 136 13.55 -16.43 10.55
C ALA A 136 12.32 -15.53 10.65
N TYR A 137 11.45 -15.56 9.65
CA TYR A 137 10.21 -14.78 9.61
C TYR A 137 9.21 -15.23 10.67
N THR A 138 9.02 -16.54 10.86
CA THR A 138 7.97 -17.09 11.72
C THR A 138 8.34 -17.11 13.20
N GLU A 139 9.60 -17.37 13.56
CA GLU A 139 10.02 -17.42 14.96
C GLU A 139 10.21 -16.03 15.58
N ASP A 140 10.55 -15.02 14.79
CA ASP A 140 10.84 -13.66 15.28
C ASP A 140 10.76 -12.61 14.16
N LYS A 141 9.54 -12.42 13.65
CA LYS A 141 9.20 -11.51 12.55
C LYS A 141 9.76 -10.10 12.77
N ASP A 142 9.68 -9.57 13.99
CA ASP A 142 10.10 -8.21 14.32
C ASP A 142 11.59 -7.98 14.09
N ASN A 143 12.40 -9.04 14.12
CA ASN A 143 13.84 -8.95 13.86
C ASN A 143 14.26 -9.41 12.46
N PHE A 144 13.32 -9.81 11.60
CA PHE A 144 13.58 -10.12 10.19
C PHE A 144 13.54 -8.84 9.32
N LYS A 145 14.64 -8.07 9.38
CA LYS A 145 14.73 -6.70 8.82
C LYS A 145 15.69 -6.56 7.64
N SER A 146 16.28 -7.65 7.14
CA SER A 146 17.28 -7.56 6.06
C SER A 146 16.60 -7.30 4.72
N PRO A 147 16.85 -6.18 4.00
CA PRO A 147 16.27 -5.98 2.67
C PRO A 147 16.68 -7.09 1.69
N LYS A 148 17.95 -7.52 1.75
CA LYS A 148 18.45 -8.63 0.94
C LYS A 148 17.82 -9.96 1.33
N GLY A 149 17.59 -10.20 2.63
CA GLY A 149 16.90 -11.39 3.13
C GLY A 149 15.44 -11.45 2.67
N LEU A 150 14.72 -10.33 2.75
CA LEU A 150 13.34 -10.20 2.24
C LEU A 150 13.27 -10.46 0.74
N TYR A 151 14.22 -9.92 -0.03
CA TYR A 151 14.33 -10.23 -1.46
C TYR A 151 14.57 -11.73 -1.69
N ALA A 152 15.60 -12.32 -1.08
CA ALA A 152 15.95 -13.72 -1.28
C ALA A 152 14.81 -14.68 -0.89
N TYR A 153 14.08 -14.35 0.18
CA TYR A 153 12.92 -15.12 0.62
C TYR A 153 11.80 -15.16 -0.43
N PHE A 154 11.51 -14.01 -1.07
CA PHE A 154 10.58 -13.96 -2.19
C PHE A 154 11.14 -14.63 -3.45
N ASP A 155 12.43 -14.39 -3.72
CA ASP A 155 13.13 -14.87 -4.92
C ASP A 155 13.09 -16.39 -5.03
N LEU A 156 13.42 -17.09 -3.93
CA LEU A 156 13.37 -18.54 -3.86
C LEU A 156 11.97 -19.09 -4.15
N MET A 157 10.91 -18.44 -3.66
CA MET A 157 9.53 -18.82 -3.97
C MET A 157 9.23 -18.69 -5.46
N ALA A 158 9.68 -17.59 -6.08
CA ALA A 158 9.49 -17.37 -7.51
C ALA A 158 10.28 -18.38 -8.36
N GLU A 159 11.51 -18.70 -7.97
CA GLU A 159 12.33 -19.72 -8.66
C GLU A 159 11.73 -21.12 -8.53
N MET A 160 11.28 -21.53 -7.35
CA MET A 160 10.62 -22.82 -7.17
C MET A 160 9.29 -22.91 -7.95
N GLN A 161 8.60 -21.77 -8.16
CA GLN A 161 7.45 -21.73 -9.05
C GLN A 161 7.84 -21.90 -10.52
N ASP A 162 8.95 -21.30 -10.96
CA ASP A 162 9.47 -21.48 -12.33
C ASP A 162 9.86 -22.94 -12.60
N GLU A 163 10.28 -23.67 -11.56
CA GLU A 163 10.60 -25.09 -11.60
C GLU A 163 9.36 -26.01 -11.47
N GLY A 164 8.18 -25.43 -11.24
CA GLY A 164 6.92 -26.17 -11.10
C GLY A 164 6.71 -26.82 -9.72
N GLU A 165 7.56 -26.52 -8.74
CA GLU A 165 7.48 -27.04 -7.37
C GLU A 165 6.46 -26.27 -6.51
N LYS A 166 6.22 -25.00 -6.85
CA LYS A 166 5.24 -24.12 -6.19
C LYS A 166 4.19 -23.61 -7.16
N THR A 167 3.02 -23.27 -6.64
CA THR A 167 1.94 -22.70 -7.44
C THR A 167 2.08 -21.19 -7.58
N LEU A 168 1.39 -20.61 -8.56
CA LEU A 168 1.31 -19.16 -8.68
C LEU A 168 0.68 -18.49 -7.44
N GLN A 169 -0.25 -19.19 -6.76
CA GLN A 169 -0.82 -18.69 -5.50
C GLN A 169 0.25 -18.55 -4.41
N ASP A 170 1.17 -19.51 -4.31
CA ASP A 170 2.26 -19.46 -3.32
C ASP A 170 3.18 -18.25 -3.55
N VAL A 171 3.43 -17.88 -4.82
CA VAL A 171 4.18 -16.66 -5.17
C VAL A 171 3.42 -15.41 -4.74
N PHE A 172 2.10 -15.35 -4.96
CA PHE A 172 1.29 -14.22 -4.55
C PHE A 172 1.18 -14.07 -3.03
N ASP A 173 1.11 -15.18 -2.29
CA ASP A 173 1.08 -15.19 -0.83
C ASP A 173 2.44 -14.75 -0.26
N SER A 174 3.54 -15.23 -0.86
CA SER A 174 4.90 -14.79 -0.54
C SER A 174 5.11 -13.30 -0.83
N TYR A 175 4.61 -12.82 -1.98
CA TYR A 175 4.63 -11.41 -2.33
C TYR A 175 3.95 -10.56 -1.25
N ASP A 176 2.70 -10.88 -0.87
CA ASP A 176 1.98 -10.12 0.15
C ASP A 176 2.73 -10.14 1.49
N ARG A 177 3.21 -11.32 1.91
CA ARG A 177 3.97 -11.47 3.16
C ARG A 177 5.22 -10.59 3.21
N VAL A 178 6.02 -10.64 2.15
CA VAL A 178 7.29 -9.91 2.06
C VAL A 178 7.04 -8.41 1.88
N PHE A 179 6.09 -8.03 1.02
CA PHE A 179 5.78 -6.63 0.76
C PHE A 179 5.21 -5.94 2.00
N THR A 180 4.28 -6.58 2.72
CA THR A 180 3.78 -6.07 4.00
C THR A 180 4.90 -5.90 5.01
N LYS A 181 5.84 -6.86 5.11
CA LYS A 181 6.99 -6.72 6.01
C LYS A 181 7.90 -5.56 5.61
N ILE A 182 8.15 -5.34 4.33
CA ILE A 182 8.91 -4.17 3.87
C ILE A 182 8.21 -2.87 4.27
N GLU A 183 6.89 -2.77 4.08
CA GLU A 183 6.13 -1.57 4.46
C GLU A 183 6.14 -1.32 5.97
N GLU A 184 6.06 -2.37 6.80
CA GLU A 184 6.22 -2.27 8.25
C GLU A 184 7.58 -1.63 8.61
N GLU A 185 8.67 -2.09 7.99
CA GLU A 185 10.01 -1.57 8.25
C GLU A 185 10.24 -0.16 7.69
N GLU A 186 9.66 0.17 6.53
CA GLU A 186 9.71 1.52 5.96
C GLU A 186 8.99 2.52 6.90
N ASN A 187 7.82 2.15 7.41
CA ASN A 187 7.06 2.97 8.35
C ASN A 187 7.80 3.14 9.67
N GLU A 188 8.33 2.07 10.27
CA GLU A 188 9.10 2.14 11.51
C GLU A 188 10.35 3.03 11.34
N ALA A 189 11.07 2.90 10.21
CA ALA A 189 12.22 3.73 9.90
C ALA A 189 11.83 5.21 9.74
N ALA A 190 10.72 5.50 9.05
CA ALA A 190 10.22 6.85 8.85
C ALA A 190 9.77 7.51 10.17
N GLU A 191 9.05 6.78 11.03
CA GLU A 191 8.64 7.26 12.35
C GLU A 191 9.84 7.58 13.24
N ASN A 192 10.87 6.73 13.22
CA ASN A 192 12.10 6.95 13.97
C ASN A 192 12.96 8.10 13.42
N LEU A 193 12.87 8.39 12.12
CA LEU A 193 13.58 9.50 11.47
C LEU A 193 12.93 10.86 11.74
N ALA A 194 11.59 10.93 11.76
CA ALA A 194 10.83 12.16 11.90
C ALA A 194 11.33 13.12 13.01
N PRO A 195 11.57 12.68 14.27
CA PRO A 195 12.08 13.58 15.31
C PRO A 195 13.53 14.04 15.06
N LEU A 196 14.36 13.23 14.41
CA LEU A 196 15.75 13.58 14.12
C LEU A 196 15.85 14.58 12.96
N LEU A 197 15.01 14.41 11.94
CA LEU A 197 14.90 15.37 10.84
C LEU A 197 14.39 16.72 11.34
N LYS A 198 13.40 16.73 12.24
CA LYS A 198 12.92 17.95 12.88
C LYS A 198 14.04 18.69 13.63
N LYS A 199 14.85 18.00 14.44
CA LYS A 199 16.02 18.60 15.11
C LYS A 199 16.99 19.24 14.11
N GLN A 200 17.22 18.57 12.98
CA GLN A 200 18.10 19.07 11.93
C GLN A 200 17.54 20.33 11.25
N GLU A 201 16.22 20.36 10.97
CA GLU A 201 15.52 21.52 10.39
C GLU A 201 15.49 22.72 11.36
N GLU A 202 15.37 22.46 12.65
CA GLU A 202 15.40 23.47 13.72
C GLU A 202 16.83 23.97 14.03
N GLY A 203 17.86 23.42 13.38
CA GLY A 203 19.25 23.81 13.56
C GLY A 203 19.89 23.31 14.86
N GLU A 204 19.29 22.30 15.51
CA GLU A 204 19.87 21.66 16.68
C GLU A 204 21.08 20.78 16.32
N ASN A 205 22.06 20.70 17.24
CA ASN A 205 23.22 19.83 17.04
C ASN A 205 22.86 18.36 17.27
N LEU A 206 22.99 17.54 16.22
CA LEU A 206 22.86 16.09 16.31
C LEU A 206 24.10 15.46 16.95
N THR A 207 23.88 14.49 17.84
CA THR A 207 24.94 13.63 18.36
C THR A 207 25.47 12.69 17.27
N SER A 208 26.70 12.17 17.44
CA SER A 208 27.25 11.17 16.51
C SER A 208 26.41 9.89 16.44
N LYS A 209 25.60 9.59 17.47
CA LYS A 209 24.67 8.46 17.47
C LYS A 209 23.46 8.76 16.57
N GLU A 210 22.86 9.94 16.71
CA GLU A 210 21.73 10.36 15.87
C GLU A 210 22.13 10.47 14.40
N GLN A 211 23.31 11.03 14.09
CA GLN A 211 23.83 11.08 12.72
C GLN A 211 23.98 9.68 12.10
N LYS A 212 24.45 8.70 12.88
CA LYS A 212 24.54 7.31 12.42
C LYS A 212 23.14 6.69 12.22
N GLN A 213 22.20 6.96 13.13
CA GLN A 213 20.83 6.47 13.02
C GLN A 213 20.16 6.98 11.74
N ILE A 214 20.30 8.27 11.44
CA ILE A 214 19.79 8.86 10.19
C ILE A 214 20.39 8.15 8.98
N LYS A 215 21.72 8.07 8.92
CA LYS A 215 22.43 7.43 7.81
C LYS A 215 21.99 5.98 7.58
N TYR A 216 21.84 5.19 8.64
CA TYR A 216 21.42 3.80 8.50
C TYR A 216 19.97 3.67 8.05
N ALA A 217 19.07 4.51 8.56
CA ALA A 217 17.68 4.51 8.13
C ALA A 217 17.55 4.92 6.66
N GLU A 218 18.26 5.95 6.20
CA GLU A 218 18.29 6.37 4.79
C GLU A 218 18.80 5.25 3.87
N ILE A 219 19.88 4.58 4.25
CA ILE A 219 20.42 3.44 3.49
C ILE A 219 19.38 2.30 3.42
N ASN A 220 18.75 1.97 4.55
CA ASN A 220 17.76 0.89 4.59
C ASN A 220 16.51 1.23 3.78
N LEU A 221 15.98 2.45 3.89
CA LEU A 221 14.85 2.92 3.08
C LEU A 221 15.16 2.86 1.58
N ALA A 222 16.35 3.31 1.17
CA ALA A 222 16.79 3.20 -0.22
C ALA A 222 16.91 1.74 -0.68
N ASN A 223 17.36 0.83 0.19
CA ASN A 223 17.46 -0.59 -0.13
C ASN A 223 16.08 -1.25 -0.20
N TYR A 224 15.15 -0.92 0.70
CA TYR A 224 13.77 -1.40 0.65
C TYR A 224 13.07 -0.99 -0.64
N SER A 225 13.22 0.27 -1.06
CA SER A 225 12.71 0.75 -2.35
C SER A 225 13.24 -0.08 -3.53
N LYS A 226 14.55 -0.34 -3.59
CA LYS A 226 15.14 -1.20 -4.64
C LYS A 226 14.63 -2.64 -4.59
N VAL A 227 14.44 -3.19 -3.40
CA VAL A 227 13.91 -4.54 -3.22
C VAL A 227 12.45 -4.61 -3.68
N LYS A 228 11.61 -3.63 -3.34
CA LYS A 228 10.23 -3.54 -3.85
C LYS A 228 10.20 -3.47 -5.37
N GLU A 229 11.06 -2.67 -5.99
CA GLU A 229 11.19 -2.61 -7.46
C GLU A 229 11.56 -3.98 -8.05
N ALA A 230 12.53 -4.68 -7.47
CA ALA A 230 12.95 -6.00 -7.95
C ALA A 230 11.87 -7.08 -7.77
N ILE A 231 11.18 -7.08 -6.63
CA ILE A 231 10.03 -7.96 -6.36
C ILE A 231 8.90 -7.66 -7.35
N ASN A 232 8.56 -6.38 -7.56
CA ASN A 232 7.53 -5.95 -8.50
C ASN A 232 7.86 -6.33 -9.95
N ALA A 233 9.13 -6.28 -10.35
CA ALA A 233 9.54 -6.71 -11.68
C ALA A 233 9.32 -8.22 -11.88
N LYS A 234 9.70 -9.03 -10.88
CA LYS A 234 9.48 -10.49 -10.89
C LYS A 234 7.99 -10.84 -10.86
N LEU A 235 7.20 -10.16 -10.02
CA LEU A 235 5.76 -10.36 -9.97
C LEU A 235 5.09 -9.88 -11.25
N GLY A 236 5.52 -8.76 -11.81
CA GLY A 236 4.93 -8.16 -13.00
C GLY A 236 4.97 -9.06 -14.22
N ALA A 237 6.01 -9.89 -14.34
CA ALA A 237 6.13 -10.93 -15.38
C ALA A 237 5.16 -12.12 -15.18
N ARG A 238 4.52 -12.24 -14.00
CA ARG A 238 3.60 -13.32 -13.61
C ARG A 238 2.17 -12.84 -13.35
N ALA A 239 2.00 -11.54 -13.13
CA ALA A 239 0.74 -10.90 -12.77
C ALA A 239 0.20 -10.13 -13.97
N ASP A 240 -0.20 -10.86 -15.01
CA ASP A 240 -1.02 -10.35 -16.11
C ASP A 240 -2.45 -10.86 -15.96
N CYS A 241 -3.36 -10.39 -16.82
CA CYS A 241 -4.77 -10.79 -16.74
C CYS A 241 -4.96 -12.29 -17.00
N ASP A 242 -4.15 -12.89 -17.88
CA ASP A 242 -4.22 -14.32 -18.22
C ASP A 242 -3.93 -15.22 -17.00
N ASN A 243 -3.09 -14.75 -16.08
CA ASN A 243 -2.77 -15.43 -14.83
C ASN A 243 -3.70 -15.04 -13.67
N LEU A 244 -4.01 -13.74 -13.53
CA LEU A 244 -4.82 -13.23 -12.42
C LEU A 244 -6.29 -13.65 -12.50
N ILE A 245 -6.88 -13.63 -13.70
CA ILE A 245 -8.31 -13.92 -13.88
C ILE A 245 -8.65 -15.37 -13.51
N PRO A 246 -7.94 -16.40 -14.00
CA PRO A 246 -8.25 -17.79 -13.62
C PRO A 246 -8.00 -18.05 -12.14
N LEU A 247 -6.93 -17.48 -11.58
CA LEU A 247 -6.58 -17.63 -10.17
C LEU A 247 -7.69 -17.09 -9.26
N TYR A 248 -8.08 -15.83 -9.45
CA TYR A 248 -9.10 -15.22 -8.60
C TYR A 248 -10.49 -15.78 -8.86
N ASN A 249 -10.82 -16.21 -10.08
CA ASN A 249 -12.09 -16.87 -10.36
C ASN A 249 -12.22 -18.18 -9.58
N LYS A 250 -11.15 -18.97 -9.49
CA LYS A 250 -11.14 -20.25 -8.76
C LYS A 250 -11.48 -20.05 -7.28
N ASP A 251 -10.94 -19.00 -6.67
CA ASP A 251 -11.04 -18.79 -5.22
C ASP A 251 -12.23 -17.91 -4.81
N PHE A 252 -12.78 -17.12 -5.74
CA PHE A 252 -13.81 -16.11 -5.48
C PHE A 252 -14.98 -16.64 -4.66
N GLU A 253 -15.58 -17.76 -5.03
CA GLU A 253 -16.78 -18.26 -4.32
C GLU A 253 -16.52 -18.56 -2.84
N SER A 254 -15.32 -19.05 -2.51
CA SER A 254 -14.90 -19.34 -1.14
C SER A 254 -14.42 -18.10 -0.37
N LYS A 255 -13.97 -17.06 -1.09
CA LYS A 255 -13.32 -15.86 -0.52
C LYS A 255 -14.13 -14.58 -0.67
N LYS A 256 -15.32 -14.60 -1.27
CA LYS A 256 -16.19 -13.41 -1.51
C LYS A 256 -16.70 -12.68 -0.26
N THR A 257 -16.36 -13.16 0.92
CA THR A 257 -16.63 -12.50 2.22
C THR A 257 -15.35 -12.13 2.97
N ASP A 258 -14.17 -12.46 2.44
CA ASP A 258 -12.87 -12.10 2.98
C ASP A 258 -12.46 -10.73 2.44
N VAL A 259 -12.61 -9.70 3.26
CA VAL A 259 -12.37 -8.30 2.87
C VAL A 259 -10.91 -8.07 2.46
N ALA A 260 -9.95 -8.71 3.13
CA ALA A 260 -8.54 -8.55 2.82
C ALA A 260 -8.22 -9.15 1.45
N TRP A 261 -8.73 -10.36 1.19
CA TRP A 261 -8.58 -11.01 -0.12
C TRP A 261 -9.25 -10.19 -1.23
N LEU A 262 -10.46 -9.67 -1.01
CA LEU A 262 -11.17 -8.84 -1.98
C LEU A 262 -10.41 -7.54 -2.29
N LYS A 263 -9.83 -6.88 -1.29
CA LYS A 263 -8.99 -5.68 -1.48
C LYS A 263 -7.77 -5.99 -2.34
N ASN A 264 -7.06 -7.08 -2.05
CA ASN A 264 -5.87 -7.48 -2.81
C ASN A 264 -6.22 -7.86 -4.25
N ALA A 265 -7.28 -8.65 -4.44
CA ALA A 265 -7.76 -9.03 -5.77
C ALA A 265 -8.16 -7.80 -6.59
N ASN A 266 -8.94 -6.89 -6.00
CA ASN A 266 -9.37 -5.67 -6.68
C ASN A 266 -8.18 -4.77 -7.07
N ALA A 267 -7.22 -4.58 -6.15
CA ALA A 267 -6.03 -3.77 -6.41
C ALA A 267 -5.16 -4.35 -7.52
N ARG A 268 -4.91 -5.67 -7.52
CA ARG A 268 -4.06 -6.33 -8.52
C ARG A 268 -4.71 -6.39 -9.90
N LEU A 269 -5.99 -6.73 -9.98
CA LEU A 269 -6.74 -6.70 -11.24
C LEU A 269 -6.77 -5.28 -11.82
N SER A 270 -6.99 -4.27 -10.96
CA SER A 270 -6.99 -2.87 -11.41
C SER A 270 -5.60 -2.41 -11.87
N ALA A 271 -4.54 -2.75 -11.15
CA ALA A 271 -3.16 -2.37 -11.49
C ALA A 271 -2.66 -2.99 -12.81
N LYS A 272 -3.35 -4.00 -13.32
CA LYS A 272 -3.03 -4.71 -14.57
C LYS A 272 -4.06 -4.50 -15.66
N ASP A 273 -4.94 -3.50 -15.48
CA ASP A 273 -6.00 -3.14 -16.42
C ASP A 273 -6.93 -4.30 -16.78
N CYS A 274 -7.13 -5.26 -15.87
CA CYS A 274 -8.06 -6.38 -16.03
C CYS A 274 -9.52 -5.98 -15.72
N THR A 275 -9.85 -4.69 -15.87
CA THR A 275 -11.09 -4.09 -15.37
C THR A 275 -12.32 -4.42 -16.21
N GLU A 276 -12.10 -4.85 -17.45
CA GLU A 276 -13.16 -5.25 -18.38
C GLU A 276 -13.61 -6.71 -18.17
N ASP A 277 -12.87 -7.51 -17.39
CA ASP A 277 -13.26 -8.90 -17.11
C ASP A 277 -14.40 -8.95 -16.08
N PRO A 278 -15.43 -9.82 -16.26
CA PRO A 278 -16.52 -9.97 -15.31
C PRO A 278 -16.10 -10.28 -13.86
N LEU A 279 -14.93 -10.89 -13.67
CA LEU A 279 -14.39 -11.14 -12.34
C LEU A 279 -14.08 -9.84 -11.59
N PHE A 280 -13.53 -8.82 -12.26
CA PHE A 280 -13.23 -7.54 -11.62
C PHE A 280 -14.50 -6.90 -11.05
N ILE A 281 -15.59 -6.94 -11.82
CA ILE A 281 -16.91 -6.46 -11.39
C ILE A 281 -17.39 -7.25 -10.18
N LYS A 282 -17.38 -8.59 -10.24
CA LYS A 282 -17.79 -9.46 -9.12
C LYS A 282 -17.01 -9.17 -7.83
N VAL A 283 -15.69 -8.99 -7.93
CA VAL A 283 -14.81 -8.64 -6.81
C VAL A 283 -15.13 -7.26 -6.27
N SER A 284 -15.23 -6.25 -7.14
CA SER A 284 -15.60 -4.88 -6.77
C SER A 284 -16.96 -4.81 -6.06
N GLU A 285 -17.97 -5.54 -6.55
CA GLU A 285 -19.30 -5.61 -5.96
C GLU A 285 -19.31 -6.31 -4.61
N ALA A 286 -18.60 -7.43 -4.48
CA ALA A 286 -18.49 -8.16 -3.23
C ALA A 286 -17.80 -7.28 -2.17
N LEU A 287 -16.74 -6.57 -2.55
CA LEU A 287 -16.04 -5.62 -1.68
C LEU A 287 -16.95 -4.46 -1.27
N HIS A 288 -17.65 -3.85 -2.22
CA HIS A 288 -18.58 -2.76 -1.95
C HIS A 288 -19.72 -3.17 -1.00
N ARG A 289 -20.25 -4.38 -1.14
CA ARG A 289 -21.30 -4.89 -0.24
C ARG A 289 -20.82 -5.02 1.21
N LEU A 290 -19.54 -5.33 1.43
CA LEU A 290 -18.96 -5.48 2.77
C LEU A 290 -18.50 -4.15 3.35
N GLU A 291 -17.94 -3.27 2.52
CA GLU A 291 -17.46 -1.94 2.88
C GLU A 291 -18.01 -0.87 1.90
N PRO A 292 -19.29 -0.50 2.03
CA PRO A 292 -19.90 0.48 1.13
C PRO A 292 -19.32 1.87 1.36
N SER A 293 -19.05 2.58 0.28
CA SER A 293 -18.61 3.98 0.33
C SER A 293 -19.11 4.72 -0.91
N ALA A 294 -19.23 6.04 -0.81
CA ALA A 294 -19.59 6.88 -1.95
C ALA A 294 -18.64 6.67 -3.14
N LYS A 295 -17.33 6.51 -2.88
CA LYS A 295 -16.32 6.29 -3.90
C LYS A 295 -16.47 4.93 -4.59
N SER A 296 -16.70 3.86 -3.82
CA SER A 296 -16.88 2.51 -4.38
C SER A 296 -18.18 2.41 -5.17
N ALA A 297 -19.29 2.97 -4.66
CA ALA A 297 -20.54 3.06 -5.42
C ALA A 297 -20.37 3.88 -6.71
N TYR A 298 -19.73 5.04 -6.65
CA TYR A 298 -19.53 5.86 -7.86
C TYR A 298 -18.70 5.14 -8.91
N SER A 299 -17.65 4.42 -8.50
CA SER A 299 -16.78 3.65 -9.40
C SER A 299 -17.54 2.48 -10.05
N LEU A 300 -18.35 1.77 -9.27
CA LEU A 300 -19.25 0.72 -9.78
C LEU A 300 -20.31 1.28 -10.75
N GLY A 301 -20.80 2.50 -10.48
CA GLY A 301 -21.69 3.21 -11.40
C GLY A 301 -21.03 3.54 -12.74
N GLN A 302 -19.76 3.96 -12.73
CA GLN A 302 -18.98 4.20 -13.95
C GLN A 302 -18.72 2.91 -14.73
N LEU A 303 -18.44 1.81 -14.02
CA LEU A 303 -18.21 0.50 -14.62
C LEU A 303 -19.49 -0.07 -15.27
N ALA A 304 -20.62 -0.04 -14.55
CA ALA A 304 -21.90 -0.44 -15.12
C ALA A 304 -22.30 0.45 -16.31
N GLU A 305 -21.93 1.74 -16.29
CA GLU A 305 -22.15 2.64 -17.43
C GLU A 305 -21.29 2.26 -18.65
N SER A 306 -20.01 1.91 -18.48
CA SER A 306 -19.15 1.47 -19.59
C SER A 306 -19.61 0.14 -20.20
N GLU A 307 -20.18 -0.75 -19.38
CA GLU A 307 -20.83 -1.99 -19.84
C GLU A 307 -22.19 -1.76 -20.53
N GLY A 308 -22.76 -0.55 -20.40
CA GLY A 308 -24.08 -0.22 -20.92
C GLY A 308 -25.26 -0.67 -20.05
N ASP A 309 -25.01 -1.19 -18.85
CA ASP A 309 -26.07 -1.48 -17.85
C ASP A 309 -26.51 -0.19 -17.15
N ARG A 310 -27.45 0.47 -17.80
CA ARG A 310 -27.95 1.79 -17.40
C ARG A 310 -28.74 1.77 -16.09
N ALA A 311 -29.44 0.67 -15.81
CA ALA A 311 -30.26 0.56 -14.61
C ALA A 311 -29.34 0.43 -13.40
N LYS A 312 -28.39 -0.49 -13.48
CA LYS A 312 -27.40 -0.73 -12.43
C LYS A 312 -26.49 0.48 -12.20
N ALA A 313 -26.06 1.16 -13.28
CA ALA A 313 -25.30 2.40 -13.17
C ALA A 313 -26.08 3.48 -12.40
N LEU A 314 -27.38 3.61 -12.66
CA LEU A 314 -28.23 4.58 -11.96
C LEU A 314 -28.37 4.23 -10.47
N ASP A 315 -28.55 2.95 -10.14
CA ASP A 315 -28.67 2.49 -8.75
C ASP A 315 -27.39 2.84 -7.98
N TYR A 316 -26.22 2.47 -8.51
CA TYR A 316 -24.93 2.80 -7.90
C TYR A 316 -24.66 4.31 -7.81
N TYR A 317 -25.02 5.10 -8.83
CA TYR A 317 -24.84 6.54 -8.74
C TYR A 317 -25.78 7.19 -7.72
N ASN A 318 -27.00 6.68 -7.54
CA ASN A 318 -27.88 7.17 -6.47
C ASN A 318 -27.34 6.78 -5.09
N GLU A 319 -26.91 5.54 -4.91
CA GLU A 319 -26.26 5.08 -3.67
C GLU A 319 -25.01 5.92 -3.36
N ALA A 320 -24.17 6.18 -4.36
CA ALA A 320 -23.01 7.05 -4.22
C ALA A 320 -23.41 8.45 -3.76
N ALA A 321 -24.46 9.02 -4.33
CA ALA A 321 -24.96 10.33 -3.93
C ALA A 321 -25.57 10.33 -2.51
N GLU A 322 -26.13 9.21 -2.04
CA GLU A 322 -26.68 9.05 -0.69
C GLU A 322 -25.58 8.89 0.37
N LEU A 323 -24.53 8.13 0.06
CA LEU A 323 -23.36 7.92 0.92
C LEU A 323 -22.44 9.15 0.99
N GLU A 324 -22.50 10.04 -0.01
CA GLU A 324 -21.63 11.20 -0.09
C GLU A 324 -22.01 12.29 0.93
N THR A 325 -21.03 12.65 1.77
CA THR A 325 -21.20 13.65 2.82
C THR A 325 -20.82 15.05 2.34
N ASN A 326 -19.91 15.16 1.37
CA ASN A 326 -19.50 16.42 0.77
C ASN A 326 -20.54 16.89 -0.26
N LYS A 327 -21.19 18.03 0.00
CA LYS A 327 -22.23 18.59 -0.88
C LYS A 327 -21.74 18.92 -2.29
N SER A 328 -20.48 19.31 -2.45
CA SER A 328 -19.92 19.59 -3.78
C SER A 328 -19.71 18.32 -4.59
N ASP A 329 -19.27 17.23 -3.95
CA ASP A 329 -19.08 15.95 -4.63
C ASP A 329 -20.42 15.26 -4.90
N GLN A 330 -21.37 15.34 -3.96
CA GLN A 330 -22.76 14.92 -4.17
C GLN A 330 -23.37 15.63 -5.40
N ALA A 331 -23.10 16.93 -5.56
CA ALA A 331 -23.56 17.68 -6.74
C ALA A 331 -22.93 17.18 -8.05
N LYS A 332 -21.65 16.77 -8.05
CA LYS A 332 -20.98 16.18 -9.22
C LYS A 332 -21.62 14.84 -9.62
N ILE A 333 -21.96 13.99 -8.65
CA ILE A 333 -22.62 12.71 -8.90
C ILE A 333 -23.97 12.94 -9.56
N TYR A 334 -24.82 13.81 -9.01
CA TYR A 334 -26.10 14.16 -9.63
C TYR A 334 -25.95 14.80 -11.02
N TYR A 335 -24.91 15.61 -11.22
CA TYR A 335 -24.60 16.20 -12.53
C TYR A 335 -24.23 15.12 -13.56
N ARG A 336 -23.50 14.06 -13.16
CA ARG A 336 -23.19 12.91 -14.02
C ARG A 336 -24.46 12.18 -14.42
N ILE A 337 -25.32 11.81 -13.45
CA ILE A 337 -26.62 11.17 -13.74
C ILE A 337 -27.46 12.02 -14.71
N ALA A 338 -27.53 13.34 -14.46
CA ALA A 338 -28.27 14.26 -15.32
C ALA A 338 -27.74 14.29 -16.76
N SER A 339 -26.42 14.27 -16.93
CA SER A 339 -25.76 14.26 -18.24
C SER A 339 -26.08 12.97 -19.00
N ASN A 340 -26.11 11.83 -18.31
CA ASN A 340 -26.46 10.54 -18.90
C ASN A 340 -27.92 10.49 -19.39
N TYR A 341 -28.85 11.11 -18.67
CA TYR A 341 -30.23 11.27 -19.15
C TYR A 341 -30.32 12.27 -20.31
N LYS A 342 -29.54 13.34 -20.29
CA LYS A 342 -29.49 14.35 -21.35
C LYS A 342 -29.03 13.72 -22.68
N GLU A 343 -27.96 12.94 -22.67
CA GLU A 343 -27.41 12.28 -23.86
C GLU A 343 -28.41 11.31 -24.52
N LYS A 344 -29.32 10.74 -23.73
CA LYS A 344 -30.41 9.89 -24.21
C LYS A 344 -31.67 10.66 -24.65
N GLY A 345 -31.64 11.98 -24.62
CA GLY A 345 -32.80 12.83 -24.93
C GLY A 345 -33.89 12.84 -23.85
N SER A 346 -33.64 12.24 -22.67
CA SER A 346 -34.60 12.18 -21.56
C SER A 346 -34.54 13.45 -20.71
N TYR A 347 -34.84 14.59 -21.34
CA TYR A 347 -34.60 15.92 -20.75
C TYR A 347 -35.38 16.21 -19.46
N GLY A 348 -36.58 15.67 -19.29
CA GLY A 348 -37.33 15.81 -18.04
C GLY A 348 -36.58 15.21 -16.84
N GLN A 349 -36.04 14.00 -16.99
CA GLN A 349 -35.23 13.34 -15.95
C GLN A 349 -33.88 14.05 -15.77
N ALA A 350 -33.23 14.44 -16.87
CA ALA A 350 -31.99 15.20 -16.82
C ALA A 350 -32.15 16.48 -16.00
N ARG A 351 -33.21 17.26 -16.23
CA ARG A 351 -33.51 18.47 -15.45
C ARG A 351 -33.74 18.15 -13.97
N ASN A 352 -34.47 17.09 -13.64
CA ASN A 352 -34.68 16.70 -12.24
C ASN A 352 -33.35 16.46 -11.51
N PHE A 353 -32.41 15.74 -12.15
CA PHE A 353 -31.09 15.49 -11.57
C PHE A 353 -30.19 16.73 -11.56
N TYR A 354 -30.22 17.58 -12.59
CA TYR A 354 -29.53 18.88 -12.53
C TYR A 354 -30.07 19.74 -11.39
N ASN A 355 -31.38 19.72 -11.12
CA ASN A 355 -31.98 20.40 -9.97
C ASN A 355 -31.55 19.78 -8.62
N LYS A 356 -31.41 18.46 -8.52
CA LYS A 356 -30.79 17.82 -7.34
C LYS A 356 -29.35 18.29 -7.14
N ALA A 357 -28.55 18.36 -8.22
CA ALA A 357 -27.19 18.90 -8.18
C ALA A 357 -27.17 20.36 -7.71
N LEU A 358 -28.08 21.20 -8.21
CA LEU A 358 -28.23 22.60 -7.81
C LEU A 358 -28.71 22.76 -6.36
N LYS A 359 -29.51 21.83 -5.84
CA LYS A 359 -29.89 21.80 -4.42
C LYS A 359 -28.68 21.52 -3.52
N ALA A 360 -27.77 20.63 -3.96
CA ALA A 360 -26.53 20.34 -3.26
C ALA A 360 -25.49 21.47 -3.41
N LYS A 361 -25.38 22.06 -4.60
CA LYS A 361 -24.46 23.17 -4.90
C LYS A 361 -25.16 24.25 -5.75
N PRO A 362 -25.76 25.28 -5.12
CA PRO A 362 -26.47 26.35 -5.84
C PRO A 362 -25.60 27.18 -6.80
N SER A 363 -24.29 27.21 -6.57
CA SER A 363 -23.29 27.86 -7.43
C SER A 363 -22.83 27.01 -8.62
N LEU A 364 -23.42 25.84 -8.87
CA LEU A 364 -23.07 25.00 -10.01
C LEU A 364 -23.66 25.56 -11.30
N GLY A 365 -23.07 26.64 -11.82
CA GLY A 365 -23.57 27.35 -13.00
C GLY A 365 -23.66 26.46 -14.24
N SER A 366 -22.77 25.48 -14.37
CA SER A 366 -22.80 24.50 -15.48
C SER A 366 -24.14 23.76 -15.55
N ALA A 367 -24.78 23.41 -14.43
CA ALA A 367 -26.08 22.75 -14.43
C ALA A 367 -27.19 23.65 -15.00
N TYR A 368 -27.21 24.94 -14.65
CA TYR A 368 -28.13 25.91 -15.25
C TYR A 368 -27.89 26.06 -16.76
N LEU A 369 -26.62 26.07 -17.19
CA LEU A 369 -26.27 26.19 -18.60
C LEU A 369 -26.70 24.95 -19.40
N GLN A 370 -26.59 23.75 -18.82
CA GLN A 370 -27.09 22.53 -19.44
C GLN A 370 -28.62 22.53 -19.55
N ILE A 371 -29.33 23.00 -18.53
CA ILE A 371 -30.80 23.15 -18.61
C ILE A 371 -31.18 24.15 -19.72
N ALA A 372 -30.51 25.31 -19.79
CA ALA A 372 -30.72 26.28 -20.86
C ALA A 372 -30.51 25.66 -22.26
N ASN A 373 -29.45 24.87 -22.41
CA ASN A 373 -29.15 24.17 -23.65
C ASN A 373 -30.24 23.16 -24.03
N MET A 374 -30.77 22.39 -23.08
CA MET A 374 -31.88 21.46 -23.33
C MET A 374 -33.17 22.19 -23.74
N TYR A 375 -33.48 23.33 -23.12
CA TYR A 375 -34.62 24.17 -23.52
C TYR A 375 -34.47 24.68 -24.95
N ALA A 376 -33.30 25.25 -25.28
CA ALA A 376 -33.02 25.75 -26.62
C ALA A 376 -33.12 24.65 -27.70
N GLN A 377 -32.65 23.43 -27.41
CA GLN A 377 -32.77 22.29 -28.32
C GLN A 377 -34.23 21.84 -28.51
N SER A 378 -35.09 22.07 -27.52
CA SER A 378 -36.49 21.66 -27.55
C SER A 378 -37.43 22.73 -28.14
N ALA A 379 -36.92 23.91 -28.47
CA ALA A 379 -37.73 25.07 -28.88
C ALA A 379 -38.73 24.75 -30.01
N ASN A 380 -38.28 24.03 -31.05
CA ASN A 380 -39.13 23.68 -32.20
C ASN A 380 -40.30 22.73 -31.85
N ASN A 381 -40.17 21.98 -30.75
CA ASN A 381 -41.10 20.94 -30.33
C ASN A 381 -41.96 21.35 -29.12
N CYS A 382 -41.72 22.54 -28.55
CA CYS A 382 -42.31 22.99 -27.29
C CYS A 382 -43.08 24.32 -27.43
N GLY A 383 -43.89 24.42 -28.48
CA GLY A 383 -44.80 25.53 -28.73
C GLY A 383 -45.80 25.19 -29.84
N GLU A 384 -46.94 25.87 -29.87
CA GLU A 384 -48.05 25.60 -30.80
C GLU A 384 -47.90 26.39 -32.11
N ASP A 385 -47.28 27.56 -32.05
CA ASP A 385 -47.07 28.47 -33.16
C ASP A 385 -45.61 28.96 -33.23
N ALA A 386 -45.28 29.73 -34.27
CA ALA A 386 -43.92 30.23 -34.46
C ALA A 386 -43.45 31.14 -33.31
N PHE A 387 -44.37 31.89 -32.69
CA PHE A 387 -44.06 32.82 -31.61
C PHE A 387 -43.72 32.07 -30.31
N SER A 388 -44.59 31.16 -29.88
CA SER A 388 -44.44 30.34 -28.68
C SER A 388 -43.24 29.38 -28.76
N LYS A 389 -42.97 28.80 -29.94
CA LYS A 389 -41.73 28.02 -30.17
C LYS A 389 -40.47 28.85 -29.96
N ARG A 390 -40.44 30.07 -30.51
CA ARG A 390 -39.31 31.00 -30.32
C ARG A 390 -39.23 31.53 -28.89
N ALA A 391 -40.36 31.68 -28.19
CA ALA A 391 -40.40 32.17 -26.81
C ALA A 391 -39.61 31.26 -25.84
N VAL A 392 -39.44 29.98 -26.15
CA VAL A 392 -38.56 29.05 -25.41
C VAL A 392 -37.13 29.58 -25.29
N TYR A 393 -36.63 30.32 -26.29
CA TYR A 393 -35.29 30.91 -26.25
C TYR A 393 -35.16 32.04 -25.22
N TRP A 394 -36.24 32.73 -24.84
CA TRP A 394 -36.19 33.65 -23.69
C TRP A 394 -35.92 32.89 -22.39
N LEU A 395 -36.62 31.77 -22.18
CA LEU A 395 -36.42 30.93 -20.99
C LEU A 395 -35.00 30.35 -20.96
N ALA A 396 -34.52 29.85 -22.09
CA ALA A 396 -33.13 29.39 -22.22
C ALA A 396 -32.13 30.52 -21.89
N ALA A 397 -32.38 31.75 -22.36
CA ALA A 397 -31.53 32.89 -22.05
C ALA A 397 -31.55 33.27 -20.57
N GLU A 398 -32.69 33.14 -19.88
CA GLU A 398 -32.79 33.39 -18.44
C GLU A 398 -31.94 32.41 -17.63
N TYR A 399 -32.02 31.12 -17.95
CA TYR A 399 -31.21 30.08 -17.31
C TYR A 399 -29.71 30.25 -17.60
N ALA A 400 -29.34 30.58 -18.84
CA ALA A 400 -27.95 30.88 -19.19
C ALA A 400 -27.43 32.14 -18.46
N SER A 401 -28.26 33.18 -18.34
CA SER A 401 -27.91 34.38 -17.55
C SER A 401 -27.78 34.04 -16.06
N LYS A 402 -28.61 33.14 -15.54
CA LYS A 402 -28.51 32.66 -14.16
C LYS A 402 -27.22 31.89 -13.92
N ALA A 403 -26.80 31.05 -14.87
CA ALA A 403 -25.52 30.37 -14.82
C ALA A 403 -24.35 31.36 -14.65
N ALA A 404 -24.32 32.42 -15.46
CA ALA A 404 -23.28 33.46 -15.36
C ALA A 404 -23.27 34.20 -14.01
N ARG A 405 -24.44 34.41 -13.41
CA ARG A 405 -24.58 35.10 -12.11
C ARG A 405 -24.11 34.26 -10.93
N VAL A 406 -24.41 32.96 -10.93
CA VAL A 406 -24.09 32.07 -9.80
C VAL A 406 -22.69 31.47 -9.88
N ASP A 407 -22.09 31.49 -11.07
CA ASP A 407 -20.77 30.95 -11.36
C ASP A 407 -19.97 31.89 -12.28
N PRO A 408 -19.21 32.84 -11.69
CA PRO A 408 -18.40 33.78 -12.46
C PRO A 408 -17.36 33.12 -13.37
N SER A 409 -16.92 31.89 -13.04
CA SER A 409 -15.87 31.18 -13.79
C SER A 409 -16.31 30.81 -15.22
N ILE A 410 -17.62 30.63 -15.43
CA ILE A 410 -18.19 30.33 -16.75
C ILE A 410 -18.98 31.51 -17.34
N SER A 411 -18.91 32.68 -16.70
CA SER A 411 -19.75 33.84 -17.03
C SER A 411 -19.64 34.27 -18.49
N SER A 412 -18.43 34.25 -19.08
CA SER A 412 -18.22 34.55 -20.50
C SER A 412 -19.04 33.62 -21.41
N ASN A 413 -18.86 32.30 -21.27
CA ASN A 413 -19.55 31.29 -22.07
C ASN A 413 -21.07 31.33 -21.84
N ALA A 414 -21.49 31.49 -20.59
CA ALA A 414 -22.89 31.56 -20.22
C ALA A 414 -23.59 32.83 -20.76
N ASN A 415 -22.91 33.98 -20.71
CA ASN A 415 -23.41 35.22 -21.30
C ASN A 415 -23.46 35.16 -22.83
N GLN A 416 -22.48 34.52 -23.47
CA GLN A 416 -22.51 34.28 -24.92
C GLN A 416 -23.70 33.41 -25.31
N ALA A 417 -23.95 32.32 -24.59
CA ALA A 417 -25.13 31.48 -24.79
C ALA A 417 -26.43 32.27 -24.59
N ALA A 418 -26.52 33.07 -23.52
CA ALA A 418 -27.67 33.92 -23.26
C ALA A 418 -27.93 34.92 -24.40
N ALA A 419 -26.91 35.58 -24.91
CA ALA A 419 -27.01 36.51 -26.04
C ALA A 419 -27.47 35.78 -27.32
N ALA A 420 -26.90 34.60 -27.59
CA ALA A 420 -27.26 33.78 -28.75
C ALA A 420 -28.72 33.29 -28.68
N TYR A 421 -29.23 32.94 -27.50
CA TYR A 421 -30.64 32.58 -27.32
C TYR A 421 -31.55 33.81 -27.48
N LYS A 422 -31.21 34.97 -26.90
CA LYS A 422 -31.97 36.23 -27.12
C LYS A 422 -32.09 36.60 -28.59
N GLY A 423 -31.05 36.40 -29.39
CA GLY A 423 -31.08 36.65 -30.83
C GLY A 423 -32.02 35.74 -31.63
N ARG A 424 -32.37 34.55 -31.10
CA ARG A 424 -33.31 33.60 -31.71
C ARG A 424 -34.74 33.76 -31.20
N ALA A 425 -34.89 34.35 -30.02
CA ALA A 425 -36.18 34.61 -29.40
C ALA A 425 -37.01 35.65 -30.21
N PRO A 426 -38.32 35.81 -29.94
CA PRO A 426 -39.13 36.84 -30.58
C PRO A 426 -38.56 38.24 -30.32
N GLN A 427 -38.61 39.08 -31.34
CA GLN A 427 -38.16 40.46 -31.31
C GLN A 427 -39.35 41.41 -31.13
N LYS A 428 -39.09 42.71 -30.96
CA LYS A 428 -40.12 43.72 -30.72
C LYS A 428 -41.27 43.69 -31.74
N SER A 429 -40.95 43.46 -33.02
CA SER A 429 -41.95 43.30 -34.09
C SER A 429 -42.81 42.05 -33.93
N ASP A 430 -42.22 40.93 -33.50
CA ASP A 430 -42.94 39.67 -33.26
C ASP A 430 -43.94 39.83 -32.10
N VAL A 431 -43.54 40.54 -31.04
CA VAL A 431 -44.40 40.83 -29.87
C VAL A 431 -45.58 41.70 -30.29
N PHE A 432 -45.35 42.77 -31.04
CA PHE A 432 -46.39 43.65 -31.56
C PHE A 432 -47.40 42.88 -32.43
N GLN A 433 -46.92 42.02 -33.34
CA GLN A 433 -47.77 41.20 -34.20
C GLN A 433 -48.58 40.15 -33.42
N SER A 434 -48.04 39.67 -32.28
CA SER A 434 -48.73 38.69 -31.43
C SER A 434 -49.83 39.28 -30.54
N SER A 435 -50.03 40.61 -30.54
CA SER A 435 -50.95 41.33 -29.63
C SER A 435 -50.68 41.06 -28.13
N LYS A 436 -49.43 40.78 -27.78
CA LYS A 436 -48.95 40.60 -26.40
C LYS A 436 -48.12 41.80 -25.96
N ASN A 437 -47.93 41.95 -24.66
CA ASN A 437 -47.21 43.04 -24.03
C ASN A 437 -46.03 42.54 -23.20
N ALA A 438 -45.04 43.43 -22.97
CA ALA A 438 -43.98 43.16 -22.02
C ALA A 438 -44.56 42.83 -20.63
N GLY A 439 -44.02 41.80 -19.99
CA GLY A 439 -44.51 41.27 -18.72
C GLY A 439 -45.56 40.16 -18.83
N ASP A 440 -46.20 39.98 -19.99
CA ASP A 440 -47.15 38.88 -20.21
C ASP A 440 -46.47 37.53 -20.00
N ALA A 441 -47.20 36.61 -19.37
CA ALA A 441 -46.73 35.24 -19.12
C ALA A 441 -47.01 34.36 -20.35
N ILE A 442 -46.01 33.58 -20.74
CA ILE A 442 -46.11 32.56 -21.78
C ILE A 442 -45.82 31.22 -21.14
N SER A 443 -46.84 30.35 -21.11
CA SER A 443 -46.67 28.96 -20.68
C SER A 443 -45.96 28.19 -21.78
N ILE A 444 -44.84 27.55 -21.44
CA ILE A 444 -44.12 26.63 -22.33
C ILE A 444 -44.52 25.22 -21.95
N GLY A 445 -45.22 24.53 -22.85
CA GLY A 445 -45.73 23.17 -22.66
C GLY A 445 -44.62 22.10 -22.71
N CYS A 446 -44.98 20.90 -23.21
CA CYS A 446 -44.08 19.74 -23.33
C CYS A 446 -43.44 19.31 -22.00
N TRP A 447 -42.26 18.69 -22.04
CA TRP A 447 -41.48 18.34 -20.86
C TRP A 447 -40.96 19.56 -20.07
N ILE A 448 -40.92 20.76 -20.69
CA ILE A 448 -40.45 21.99 -20.05
C ILE A 448 -41.45 22.40 -18.96
N GLY A 449 -42.73 22.62 -19.29
CA GLY A 449 -43.77 22.91 -18.27
C GLY A 449 -43.45 24.11 -17.36
N GLU A 450 -42.72 25.10 -17.88
CA GLU A 450 -42.35 26.34 -17.17
C GLU A 450 -42.95 27.55 -17.87
N THR A 451 -42.98 28.69 -17.18
CA THR A 451 -43.49 29.95 -17.72
C THR A 451 -42.34 30.93 -17.89
N VAL A 452 -42.32 31.62 -19.03
CA VAL A 452 -41.42 32.76 -19.27
C VAL A 452 -42.24 34.04 -19.40
N ARG A 453 -41.69 35.17 -18.97
CA ARG A 453 -42.33 36.49 -19.17
C ARG A 453 -41.72 37.20 -20.37
N ILE A 454 -42.56 37.88 -21.15
CA ILE A 454 -42.08 38.70 -22.27
C ILE A 454 -41.16 39.79 -21.70
N PRO A 455 -39.87 39.85 -22.12
CA PRO A 455 -38.95 40.85 -21.62
C PRO A 455 -39.29 42.24 -22.16
N SER A 456 -38.75 43.28 -21.53
CA SER A 456 -38.74 44.62 -22.12
C SER A 456 -37.73 44.64 -23.27
N LEU A 457 -38.18 44.88 -24.51
CA LEU A 457 -37.43 44.77 -25.77
C LEU A 457 -37.18 46.12 -26.47
#